data_AF-A0A8K1QQ50-F1
#
_entry.id   AF-A0A8K1QQ50-F1
#
_cell.length_a   1.000
_cell.length_b   1.000
_cell.length_c   1.000
_cell.angle_alpha   90.00
_cell.angle_beta   90.00
_cell.angle_gamma   90.00
#
_symmetry.space_group_name_H-M   'P 1'
#
loop_
_entity.id
_entity.type
_entity.pdbx_description
1 polymer ?
#
loop_
_entity_poly.entity_id
_entity_poly.type
_entity_poly.pdbx_seq_one_letter_code
_entity_poly.pdbx_strand_id
1 'polypeptide(L)'
;MFFEPYASKGACTVFKGYNFTLINRLYRERLLFLGQGVDSEISNQLIGLMVYLSIEDDTKDLYLFINSPGGWVIPGVAIYDTMQFVQPDVHTICMGLAASMGSFLLVGGEITKRLAFPHAWRQ
;
A
#
# COMPACT_ATOMS: atom_id res chain seq x y z
N MET A 1 -3.42 18.24 -28.27
CA MET A 1 -4.33 17.20 -27.76
C MET A 1 -4.04 17.08 -26.28
N PHE A 2 -4.88 17.74 -25.49
CA PHE A 2 -4.71 17.98 -24.07
C PHE A 2 -4.92 16.67 -23.29
N PHE A 3 -3.88 16.19 -22.61
CA PHE A 3 -4.03 15.37 -21.42
C PHE A 3 -3.84 16.32 -20.24
N GLU A 4 -4.94 16.89 -19.74
CA GLU A 4 -4.92 17.53 -18.43
C GLU A 4 -4.56 16.47 -17.38
N PRO A 5 -3.58 16.76 -16.50
CA PRO A 5 -3.19 15.80 -15.49
C PRO A 5 -4.36 15.63 -14.53
N TYR A 6 -4.66 14.38 -14.20
CA TYR A 6 -5.57 13.92 -13.14
C TYR A 6 -5.07 14.35 -11.74
N ALA A 7 -4.51 15.56 -11.62
CA ALA A 7 -3.89 16.17 -10.45
C ALA A 7 -4.88 17.02 -9.65
N SER A 8 -6.19 16.85 -9.87
CA SER A 8 -7.20 17.51 -9.05
C SER A 8 -8.21 16.48 -8.51
N LYS A 9 -8.14 16.28 -7.19
CA LYS A 9 -9.20 15.75 -6.30
C LYS A 9 -9.32 14.24 -6.02
N GLY A 10 -8.42 13.37 -6.49
CA GLY A 10 -8.59 11.91 -6.27
C GLY A 10 -7.42 11.12 -5.68
N ALA A 11 -6.20 11.66 -5.66
CA ALA A 11 -5.02 10.86 -5.34
C ALA A 11 -4.59 11.00 -3.87
N CYS A 12 -4.76 9.91 -3.13
CA CYS A 12 -4.19 9.61 -1.81
C CYS A 12 -4.72 10.44 -0.63
N THR A 13 -5.82 9.98 0.00
CA THR A 13 -6.27 10.47 1.32
C THR A 13 -5.52 9.81 2.49
N VAL A 14 -4.49 8.98 2.23
CA VAL A 14 -3.76 8.23 3.28
C VAL A 14 -3.05 9.15 4.29
N PHE A 15 -2.77 10.39 3.93
CA PHE A 15 -2.20 11.39 4.83
C PHE A 15 -2.91 12.75 4.69
N LYS A 16 -4.08 12.92 5.33
CA LYS A 16 -4.69 14.25 5.51
C LYS A 16 -3.69 15.17 6.24
N GLY A 17 -3.08 16.11 5.52
CA GLY A 17 -2.26 17.19 6.09
C GLY A 17 -0.80 17.28 5.64
N TYR A 18 -0.30 16.39 4.78
CA TYR A 18 1.08 16.43 4.29
C TYR A 18 1.21 17.05 2.89
N ASN A 19 2.36 17.70 2.65
CA ASN A 19 2.69 18.40 1.40
C ASN A 19 2.56 17.47 0.18
N PHE A 20 1.59 17.73 -0.70
CA PHE A 20 1.26 16.92 -1.89
C PHE A 20 2.51 16.62 -2.76
N THR A 21 3.45 17.56 -2.83
CA THR A 21 4.69 17.42 -3.61
C THR A 21 5.64 16.33 -3.07
N LEU A 22 5.63 16.08 -1.76
CA LEU A 22 6.55 15.13 -1.11
C LEU A 22 6.01 13.70 -1.18
N ILE A 23 4.69 13.55 -1.00
CA ILE A 23 3.98 12.27 -1.16
C ILE A 23 4.05 11.77 -2.61
N ASN A 24 3.88 12.64 -3.59
CA ASN A 24 4.04 12.27 -5.01
C ASN A 24 5.48 11.85 -5.35
N ARG A 25 6.49 12.39 -4.65
CA ARG A 25 7.88 11.95 -4.80
C ARG A 25 8.12 10.56 -4.21
N LEU A 26 7.53 10.25 -3.06
CA LEU A 26 7.60 8.92 -2.44
C LEU A 26 6.89 7.85 -3.28
N TYR A 27 5.77 8.19 -3.92
CA TYR A 27 5.10 7.25 -4.82
C TYR A 27 5.90 6.97 -6.09
N ARG A 28 6.73 7.91 -6.58
CA ARG A 28 7.71 7.61 -7.63
C ARG A 28 8.76 6.59 -7.19
N GLU A 29 9.04 6.51 -5.89
CA GLU A 29 9.92 5.50 -5.31
C GLU A 29 9.18 4.19 -4.96
N ARG A 30 7.89 4.05 -5.31
CA ARG A 30 7.07 2.83 -5.11
C ARG A 30 6.86 2.44 -3.65
N LEU A 31 6.89 3.44 -2.77
CA LEU A 31 6.65 3.29 -1.34
C LEU A 31 5.16 3.51 -1.05
N LEU A 32 4.48 2.45 -0.63
CA LEU A 32 3.07 2.42 -0.24
C LEU A 32 2.98 2.36 1.29
N PHE A 33 2.10 3.16 1.89
CA PHE A 33 1.95 3.23 3.35
C PHE A 33 0.50 2.89 3.75
N LEU A 34 0.35 1.95 4.68
CA LEU A 34 -0.89 1.61 5.35
C LEU A 34 -0.76 1.98 6.83
N GLY A 35 -1.01 3.25 7.15
CA GLY A 35 -0.84 3.80 8.51
C GLY A 35 -2.10 3.89 9.36
N GLN A 36 -3.23 3.38 8.86
CA GLN A 36 -4.54 3.49 9.49
C GLN A 36 -5.35 2.20 9.32
N GLY A 37 -6.57 2.17 9.86
CA GLY A 37 -7.46 1.02 9.74
C GLY A 37 -7.79 0.69 8.28
N VAL A 38 -8.05 -0.59 7.98
CA VAL A 38 -8.39 -1.03 6.63
C VAL A 38 -9.88 -0.76 6.35
N ASP A 39 -10.16 0.24 5.52
CA ASP A 39 -11.49 0.60 5.03
C ASP A 39 -11.56 0.58 3.50
N SER A 40 -12.77 0.55 2.94
CA SER A 40 -13.01 0.49 1.49
C SER A 40 -12.37 1.64 0.71
N GLU A 41 -12.37 2.86 1.25
CA GLU A 41 -11.77 4.02 0.57
C GLU A 41 -10.25 3.86 0.39
N ILE A 42 -9.56 3.47 1.47
CA ILE A 42 -8.10 3.31 1.51
C ILE A 42 -7.68 2.11 0.67
N SER A 43 -8.44 1.02 0.76
CA SER A 43 -8.25 -0.18 -0.04
C SER A 43 -8.28 0.14 -1.52
N ASN A 44 -9.32 0.84 -1.98
CA ASN A 44 -9.45 1.21 -3.40
C ASN A 44 -8.29 2.10 -3.86
N GLN A 45 -7.76 2.95 -2.99
CA GLN A 45 -6.59 3.78 -3.31
C GLN A 45 -5.31 2.97 -3.41
N LEU A 46 -5.05 2.06 -2.45
CA LEU A 46 -3.91 1.15 -2.48
C LEU A 46 -3.94 0.27 -3.74
N ILE A 47 -5.09 -0.33 -4.04
CA ILE A 47 -5.30 -1.15 -5.24
C ILE A 47 -5.02 -0.33 -6.50
N GLY A 48 -5.60 0.87 -6.62
CA GLY A 48 -5.39 1.76 -7.76
C GLY A 48 -3.91 2.13 -7.95
N LEU A 49 -3.20 2.44 -6.86
CA LEU A 49 -1.77 2.75 -6.89
C LEU A 49 -0.93 1.54 -7.31
N MET A 50 -1.22 0.35 -6.79
CA MET A 50 -0.50 -0.87 -7.14
C MET A 50 -0.67 -1.22 -8.63
N VAL A 51 -1.90 -1.13 -9.14
CA VAL A 51 -2.18 -1.35 -10.57
C VAL A 51 -1.51 -0.29 -11.42
N TYR A 52 -1.57 0.98 -11.02
CA TYR A 52 -0.91 2.08 -11.74
C TYR A 52 0.61 1.87 -11.84
N LEU A 53 1.26 1.54 -10.72
CA LEU A 53 2.71 1.30 -10.67
C LEU A 53 3.10 0.06 -11.46
N SER A 54 2.26 -0.97 -11.48
CA SER A 54 2.46 -2.17 -12.30
C SER A 54 2.35 -1.89 -13.81
N ILE A 55 1.53 -0.92 -14.23
CA ILE A 55 1.42 -0.50 -15.63
C ILE A 55 2.61 0.37 -16.04
N GLU A 56 3.10 1.22 -15.12
CA GLU A 56 4.20 2.15 -15.41
C GLU A 56 5.52 1.41 -15.65
N ASP A 57 5.84 0.41 -14.82
CA ASP A 57 7.01 -0.46 -15.00
C ASP A 57 6.83 -1.70 -14.10
N ASP A 58 6.87 -2.90 -14.67
CA ASP A 58 6.61 -4.17 -13.99
C ASP A 58 7.86 -4.81 -13.40
N THR A 59 9.05 -4.25 -13.68
CA THR A 59 10.34 -4.83 -13.28
C THR A 59 10.78 -4.42 -11.88
N LYS A 60 10.24 -3.33 -11.34
CA LYS A 60 10.62 -2.82 -10.02
C LYS A 60 9.62 -3.23 -8.95
N ASP A 61 10.16 -3.71 -7.86
CA ASP A 61 9.39 -4.13 -6.70
C ASP A 61 8.59 -2.99 -6.05
N LEU A 62 7.52 -3.36 -5.35
CA LEU A 62 6.66 -2.49 -4.56
C LEU A 62 6.99 -2.64 -3.07
N TYR A 63 7.00 -1.55 -2.32
CA TYR A 63 7.27 -1.57 -0.88
C TYR A 63 6.05 -1.12 -0.09
N LEU A 64 5.41 -2.06 0.60
CA LEU A 64 4.23 -1.83 1.42
C LEU A 64 4.61 -1.77 2.91
N PHE A 65 4.53 -0.58 3.49
CA PHE A 65 4.70 -0.36 4.92
C PHE A 65 3.37 -0.52 5.65
N ILE A 66 3.33 -1.40 6.63
CA ILE A 66 2.11 -1.75 7.38
C ILE A 66 2.24 -1.25 8.82
N ASN A 67 1.37 -0.33 9.20
CA ASN A 67 1.12 0.13 10.55
C ASN A 67 -0.39 0.26 10.75
N SER A 68 -1.07 -0.87 10.91
CA SER A 68 -2.53 -0.93 10.97
C SER A 68 -3.00 -1.82 12.13
N PRO A 69 -3.98 -1.35 12.93
CA PRO A 69 -4.65 -2.19 13.93
C PRO A 69 -5.63 -3.20 13.31
N GLY A 70 -5.73 -3.25 11.97
CA GLY A 70 -6.68 -4.09 11.23
C GLY A 70 -7.85 -3.29 10.69
N GLY A 71 -8.96 -3.96 10.39
CA GLY A 71 -10.15 -3.31 9.84
C GLY A 71 -11.09 -4.30 9.18
N TRP A 72 -11.73 -3.85 8.11
CA TRP A 72 -12.69 -4.65 7.37
C TRP A 72 -11.99 -5.76 6.57
N VAL A 73 -12.60 -6.94 6.61
CA VAL A 73 -12.06 -8.14 5.95
C VAL A 73 -12.17 -8.02 4.42
N ILE A 74 -13.33 -7.61 3.89
CA ILE A 74 -13.57 -7.56 2.44
C ILE A 74 -12.59 -6.63 1.72
N PRO A 75 -12.36 -5.37 2.18
CA PRO A 75 -11.35 -4.51 1.56
C PRO A 75 -9.93 -5.06 1.72
N GLY A 76 -9.60 -5.65 2.87
CA GLY A 76 -8.26 -6.23 3.05
C GLY A 76 -8.01 -7.45 2.15
N VAL A 77 -9.02 -8.27 1.87
CA VAL A 77 -8.92 -9.35 0.88
C VAL A 77 -8.75 -8.81 -0.53
N ALA A 78 -9.44 -7.71 -0.88
CA ALA A 78 -9.25 -7.08 -2.20
C ALA A 78 -7.81 -6.55 -2.41
N ILE A 79 -7.18 -6.00 -1.35
CA ILE A 79 -5.77 -5.61 -1.40
C ILE A 79 -4.89 -6.85 -1.60
N TYR A 80 -5.15 -7.92 -0.85
CA TYR A 80 -4.41 -9.18 -0.95
C TYR A 80 -4.49 -9.77 -2.36
N ASP A 81 -5.67 -9.85 -2.95
CA ASP A 81 -5.85 -10.36 -4.31
C ASP A 81 -5.10 -9.48 -5.33
N THR A 82 -5.10 -8.17 -5.13
CA THR A 82 -4.35 -7.24 -5.98
C THR A 82 -2.84 -7.45 -5.83
N MET A 83 -2.33 -7.71 -4.62
CA MET A 83 -0.93 -8.07 -4.39
C MET A 83 -0.50 -9.32 -5.15
N GLN A 84 -1.39 -10.31 -5.29
CA GLN A 84 -1.10 -11.53 -6.06
C GLN A 84 -1.29 -11.34 -7.58
N PHE A 85 -2.12 -10.37 -7.98
CA PHE A 85 -2.42 -10.09 -9.38
C PHE A 85 -1.31 -9.27 -10.07
N VAL A 86 -0.70 -8.33 -9.36
CA VAL A 86 0.38 -7.50 -9.92
C VAL A 86 1.62 -8.35 -10.19
N GLN A 87 2.31 -8.09 -11.31
CA GLN A 87 3.57 -8.75 -11.64
C GLN A 87 4.75 -8.39 -10.71
N PRO A 88 4.96 -7.13 -10.30
CA PRO A 88 6.07 -6.79 -9.42
C PRO A 88 5.90 -7.38 -8.02
N ASP A 89 6.99 -7.85 -7.43
CA ASP A 89 6.99 -8.42 -6.08
C ASP A 89 6.62 -7.34 -5.05
N VAL A 90 5.70 -7.69 -4.15
CA VAL A 90 5.30 -6.81 -3.05
C VAL A 90 6.08 -7.15 -1.79
N HIS A 91 6.99 -6.26 -1.41
CA HIS A 91 7.70 -6.29 -0.13
C HIS A 91 6.80 -5.74 0.95
N THR A 92 6.68 -6.44 2.06
CA THR A 92 5.83 -6.00 3.17
C THR A 92 6.68 -5.76 4.40
N ILE A 93 6.61 -4.55 4.95
CA ILE A 93 7.42 -4.10 6.08
C ILE A 93 6.50 -3.67 7.21
N CYS A 94 6.51 -4.41 8.32
CA CYS A 94 5.72 -4.06 9.51
C CYS A 94 6.43 -2.96 10.32
N MET A 95 5.76 -1.82 10.51
CA MET A 95 6.18 -0.71 11.34
C MET A 95 5.19 -0.50 12.48
N GLY A 96 5.62 -0.63 13.74
CA GLY A 96 4.76 -0.37 14.89
C GLY A 96 3.78 -1.51 15.17
N LEU A 97 2.63 -1.54 14.50
CA LEU A 97 1.56 -2.50 14.76
C LEU A 97 1.03 -3.12 13.47
N ALA A 98 0.96 -4.45 13.42
CA ALA A 98 0.17 -5.18 12.42
C ALA A 98 -0.72 -6.18 13.14
N ALA A 99 -2.02 -5.86 13.25
CA ALA A 99 -3.01 -6.70 13.89
C ALA A 99 -4.12 -7.13 12.91
N SER A 100 -4.62 -8.35 13.03
CA SER A 100 -5.76 -8.87 12.24
C SER A 100 -5.51 -8.77 10.72
N MET A 101 -6.32 -8.01 9.97
CA MET A 101 -6.08 -7.81 8.52
C MET A 101 -4.70 -7.19 8.22
N GLY A 102 -4.10 -6.44 9.16
CA GLY A 102 -2.75 -5.94 9.00
C GLY A 102 -1.69 -7.05 9.01
N SER A 103 -1.83 -8.05 9.89
CA SER A 103 -0.92 -9.21 9.93
C SER A 103 -1.18 -10.16 8.75
N PHE A 104 -2.44 -10.28 8.30
CA PHE A 104 -2.79 -11.00 7.09
C PHE A 104 -2.10 -10.42 5.84
N LEU A 105 -2.18 -9.11 5.64
CA LEU A 105 -1.50 -8.43 4.53
C LEU A 105 0.02 -8.54 4.61
N LEU A 106 0.59 -8.49 5.81
CA LEU A 106 2.02 -8.69 6.02
C LEU A 106 2.48 -10.09 5.58
N VAL A 107 1.67 -11.11 5.81
CA VAL A 107 1.95 -12.48 5.35
C VAL A 107 1.61 -12.66 3.87
N GLY A 108 0.82 -11.76 3.28
CA GLY A 108 0.49 -11.79 1.86
C GLY A 108 1.56 -11.28 0.91
N GLY A 109 2.63 -10.66 1.41
CA GLY A 109 3.77 -10.23 0.60
C GLY A 109 4.59 -11.40 0.04
N GLU A 110 5.56 -11.09 -0.80
CA GLU A 110 6.48 -12.09 -1.36
C GLU A 110 7.25 -12.82 -0.26
N ILE A 111 7.30 -14.17 -0.30
CA ILE A 111 7.76 -15.03 0.81
C ILE A 111 9.14 -14.63 1.32
N THR A 112 10.03 -14.26 0.39
CA THR A 112 11.42 -13.92 0.69
C THR A 112 11.62 -12.48 1.16
N LYS A 113 10.59 -11.62 1.06
CA LYS A 113 10.68 -10.16 1.20
C LYS A 113 9.76 -9.58 2.28
N ARG A 114 9.44 -10.40 3.30
CA ARG A 114 8.64 -9.99 4.47
C ARG A 114 9.55 -9.57 5.60
N LEU A 115 9.43 -8.31 6.01
CA LEU A 115 10.28 -7.71 7.04
C LEU A 115 9.43 -7.11 8.14
N ALA A 116 9.99 -7.04 9.34
CA ALA A 116 9.37 -6.33 10.45
C ALA A 116 10.45 -5.75 11.35
N PHE A 117 10.21 -4.53 11.82
CA PHE A 117 11.11 -3.91 12.79
C PHE A 117 11.14 -4.71 14.10
N PRO A 118 12.26 -4.68 14.85
CA PRO A 118 12.46 -5.51 16.04
C PRO A 118 11.45 -5.25 17.16
N HIS A 119 10.89 -4.04 17.22
CA HIS A 119 9.87 -3.65 18.21
C HIS A 119 8.44 -3.63 17.63
N ALA A 120 8.24 -4.09 16.40
CA ALA A 120 6.91 -4.13 15.81
C ALA A 120 6.07 -5.26 16.41
N TRP A 121 4.86 -4.93 16.84
CA TRP A 121 3.90 -5.89 17.39
C TRP A 121 3.08 -6.51 16.25
N ARG A 122 3.16 -7.84 16.13
CA ARG A 122 2.45 -8.63 15.11
C ARG A 122 1.48 -9.56 15.81
N GLN A 123 0.19 -9.42 15.58
CA GLN A 123 -0.85 -10.24 16.21
C GLN A 123 -1.99 -10.63 15.27
#